data_AF-A0AAU4NAK0-F1
#
_entry.id   AF-A0AAU4NAK0-F1
#
_cell.length_a   1.000
_cell.length_b   1.000
_cell.length_c   1.000
_cell.angle_alpha   90.00
_cell.angle_beta   90.00
_cell.angle_gamma   90.00
#
_symmetry.space_group_name_H-M   'P 1'
#
loop_
_entity.id
_entity.type
_entity.pdbx_description
1 polymer ?
#
loop_
_entity_poly.entity_id
_entity_poly.type
_entity_poly.pdbx_seq_one_letter_code
_entity_poly.pdbx_strand_id
1 'polypeptide(L)'
;MSGIDATSLDVIKGFYDGIFQTTITVSGTKVAEVAKLIENIFRFVNISMDNEMAMPAASLGVNVWESFTPPQPIPSSRGFTPGRESAGTAYPSTNFLSWKIQLELGVPLRVELADDVNRRMPDYVVRRLVEAFDKRLIPL
;
A
#
# COMPACT_ATOMS: atom_id res chain seq x y z
N MET A 1 -14.27 -10.75 -8.82
CA MET A 1 -14.61 -12.15 -8.50
C MET A 1 -14.55 -13.00 -9.77
N SER A 2 -14.33 -14.30 -9.63
CA SER A 2 -14.19 -15.24 -10.75
C SER A 2 -14.52 -16.66 -10.30
N GLY A 3 -15.10 -17.47 -11.18
CA GLY A 3 -15.24 -18.92 -10.99
C GLY A 3 -14.19 -19.69 -11.80
N ILE A 4 -13.91 -20.93 -11.40
CA ILE A 4 -13.11 -21.86 -12.23
C ILE A 4 -13.88 -22.28 -13.50
N ASP A 5 -15.21 -22.20 -13.45
CA ASP A 5 -16.15 -22.41 -14.54
C ASP A 5 -17.38 -21.48 -14.39
N ALA A 6 -18.31 -21.54 -15.35
CA ALA A 6 -19.51 -20.71 -15.37
C ALA A 6 -20.44 -21.00 -14.18
N THR A 7 -20.63 -22.28 -13.83
CA THR A 7 -21.49 -22.68 -12.71
C THR A 7 -20.96 -22.13 -11.39
N SER A 8 -19.65 -22.23 -11.16
CA SER A 8 -18.99 -21.68 -9.98
C SER A 8 -19.14 -20.17 -9.92
N LEU A 9 -18.98 -19.48 -11.06
CA LEU A 9 -19.13 -18.03 -11.14
C LEU A 9 -20.56 -17.59 -10.77
N ASP A 10 -21.58 -18.27 -11.29
CA ASP A 10 -22.98 -17.95 -11.00
C ASP A 10 -23.31 -18.12 -9.53
N VAL A 11 -22.86 -19.22 -8.91
CA VAL A 11 -23.08 -19.50 -7.48
C VAL A 11 -22.42 -18.42 -6.60
N ILE A 12 -21.13 -18.12 -6.83
CA ILE A 12 -20.44 -17.12 -6.00
C ILE A 12 -21.03 -15.72 -6.21
N LYS A 13 -21.44 -15.39 -7.43
CA LYS A 13 -22.02 -14.08 -7.74
C LYS A 13 -23.35 -13.93 -7.02
N GLY A 14 -24.23 -14.92 -7.10
CA GLY A 14 -25.51 -14.90 -6.39
C GLY A 14 -25.37 -14.74 -4.88
N PHE A 15 -24.35 -15.36 -4.28
CA PHE A 15 -24.04 -15.16 -2.87
C PHE A 15 -23.55 -13.74 -2.56
N TYR A 16 -22.54 -13.25 -3.28
CA TYR A 16 -21.90 -11.96 -2.97
C TYR A 16 -22.72 -10.74 -3.37
N ASP A 17 -23.60 -10.85 -4.37
CA ASP A 17 -24.55 -9.79 -4.74
C ASP A 17 -25.53 -9.46 -3.60
N GLY A 18 -25.83 -10.43 -2.73
CA GLY A 18 -26.65 -10.20 -1.54
C GLY A 18 -25.91 -9.51 -0.38
N ILE A 19 -24.58 -9.42 -0.46
CA ILE A 19 -23.72 -8.88 0.61
C ILE A 19 -23.17 -7.51 0.24
N PHE A 20 -22.74 -7.33 -1.02
CA PHE A 20 -22.07 -6.13 -1.50
C PHE A 20 -22.93 -5.37 -2.51
N GLN A 21 -22.90 -4.02 -2.43
CA GLN A 21 -23.65 -3.16 -3.36
C GLN A 21 -23.18 -3.28 -4.81
N THR A 22 -21.91 -3.61 -5.03
CA THR A 22 -21.33 -3.73 -6.37
C THR A 22 -20.34 -4.88 -6.41
N THR A 23 -20.56 -5.76 -7.38
CA THR A 23 -19.74 -6.93 -7.63
C THR A 23 -19.19 -6.87 -9.05
N ILE A 24 -17.88 -7.05 -9.20
CA ILE A 24 -17.21 -7.02 -10.51
C ILE A 24 -16.70 -8.41 -10.80
N THR A 25 -17.14 -9.01 -11.92
CA THR A 25 -16.64 -10.29 -12.41
C THR A 25 -15.47 -10.08 -13.37
N VAL A 26 -14.54 -11.04 -13.42
CA VAL A 26 -13.42 -11.04 -14.37
C VAL A 26 -13.36 -12.39 -15.09
N SER A 27 -12.59 -12.43 -16.19
CA SER A 27 -12.59 -13.55 -17.13
C SER A 27 -12.06 -14.89 -16.59
N GLY A 28 -11.40 -14.91 -15.43
CA GLY A 28 -10.95 -16.15 -14.81
C GLY A 28 -10.20 -15.95 -13.48
N THR A 29 -9.93 -17.07 -12.81
CA THR A 29 -9.28 -17.08 -11.47
C THR A 29 -7.91 -16.43 -11.48
N LYS A 30 -7.07 -16.73 -12.49
CA LYS A 30 -5.75 -16.09 -12.64
C LYS A 30 -5.85 -14.57 -12.74
N VAL A 31 -6.86 -14.06 -13.44
CA VAL A 31 -7.07 -12.60 -13.57
C VAL A 31 -7.50 -12.00 -12.24
N ALA A 32 -8.36 -12.69 -11.48
CA ALA A 32 -8.77 -12.25 -10.15
C ALA A 32 -7.60 -12.26 -9.16
N GLU A 33 -6.75 -13.28 -9.19
CA GLU A 33 -5.53 -13.39 -8.37
C GLU A 33 -4.57 -12.23 -8.68
N VAL A 34 -4.26 -12.01 -9.96
CA VAL A 34 -3.38 -10.91 -10.38
C VAL A 34 -3.98 -9.54 -10.03
N ALA A 35 -5.30 -9.34 -10.19
CA ALA A 35 -5.95 -8.11 -9.80
C ALA A 35 -5.76 -7.81 -8.30
N LYS A 36 -5.83 -8.84 -7.44
CA LYS A 36 -5.58 -8.68 -6.00
C LYS A 36 -4.12 -8.35 -5.69
N LEU A 37 -3.18 -8.97 -6.40
CA LEU A 37 -1.75 -8.67 -6.25
C LEU A 37 -1.44 -7.23 -6.68
N ILE A 38 -2.01 -6.76 -7.80
CA ILE A 38 -1.86 -5.38 -8.28
C ILE A 38 -2.41 -4.39 -7.25
N GLU A 39 -3.59 -4.64 -6.67
CA GLU A 39 -4.17 -3.79 -5.61
C GLU A 39 -3.20 -3.65 -4.41
N ASN A 40 -2.63 -4.77 -3.97
CA ASN A 40 -1.69 -4.79 -2.84
C ASN A 40 -0.38 -4.05 -3.18
N ILE A 41 0.20 -4.28 -4.36
CA ILE A 41 1.41 -3.58 -4.83
C ILE A 41 1.15 -2.08 -4.93
N PHE A 42 0.03 -1.68 -5.54
CA PHE A 42 -0.33 -0.27 -5.71
C PHE A 42 -0.46 0.44 -4.37
N ARG A 43 -1.16 -0.17 -3.39
CA ARG A 43 -1.25 0.35 -2.03
C ARG A 43 0.12 0.47 -1.38
N PHE A 44 0.93 -0.59 -1.47
CA PHE A 44 2.24 -0.64 -0.84
C PHE A 44 3.18 0.45 -1.36
N VAL A 45 3.30 0.58 -2.69
CA VAL A 45 4.15 1.60 -3.33
C VAL A 45 3.70 3.01 -2.96
N ASN A 46 2.40 3.29 -2.94
CA ASN A 46 1.93 4.63 -2.57
C ASN A 46 2.18 4.95 -1.09
N ILE A 47 1.99 3.99 -0.17
CA ILE A 47 2.35 4.19 1.25
C ILE A 47 3.84 4.51 1.38
N SER A 48 4.70 3.77 0.67
CA SER A 48 6.14 4.03 0.67
C SER A 48 6.47 5.42 0.13
N MET A 49 5.84 5.81 -0.98
CA MET A 49 6.03 7.14 -1.56
C MET A 49 5.60 8.24 -0.58
N ASP A 50 4.46 8.09 0.08
CA ASP A 50 3.97 9.07 1.05
C ASP A 50 4.90 9.18 2.27
N ASN A 51 5.41 8.04 2.74
CA ASN A 51 6.44 7.97 3.78
C ASN A 51 7.74 8.65 3.33
N GLU A 52 8.18 8.42 2.09
CA GLU A 52 9.37 9.04 1.52
C GLU A 52 9.25 10.56 1.49
N MET A 53 8.10 11.08 1.05
CA MET A 53 7.82 12.51 0.96
C MET A 53 7.64 13.19 2.33
N ALA A 54 7.21 12.46 3.35
CA ALA A 54 7.07 12.99 4.70
C ALA A 54 8.41 13.40 5.34
N MET A 55 9.52 12.78 4.94
CA MET A 55 10.86 13.08 5.46
C MET A 55 11.37 14.47 5.02
N PRO A 56 11.50 14.79 3.72
CA PRO A 56 11.95 16.10 3.27
C PRO A 56 10.93 17.20 3.56
N ALA A 57 9.61 16.91 3.50
CA ALA A 57 8.59 17.89 3.84
C ALA A 57 8.74 18.41 5.28
N ALA A 58 9.06 17.51 6.23
CA ALA A 58 9.35 17.91 7.60
C ALA A 58 10.60 18.80 7.72
N SER A 59 11.66 18.53 6.96
CA SER A 59 12.86 19.37 6.91
C SER A 59 12.58 20.76 6.33
N LEU A 60 11.59 20.88 5.44
CA LEU A 60 11.14 22.15 4.87
C LEU A 60 10.10 22.87 5.75
N GLY A 61 9.69 22.29 6.88
CA GLY A 61 8.62 22.84 7.73
C GLY A 61 7.23 22.78 7.07
N VAL A 62 7.05 21.94 6.07
CA VAL A 62 5.80 21.79 5.31
C VAL A 62 4.98 20.63 5.87
N ASN A 63 3.69 20.86 6.03
CA ASN A 63 2.72 19.82 6.35
C ASN A 63 2.40 18.97 5.11
N VAL A 64 3.09 17.85 4.93
CA VAL A 64 2.90 16.96 3.77
C VAL A 64 1.45 16.48 3.61
N TRP A 65 0.68 16.41 4.70
CA TRP A 65 -0.72 15.96 4.71
C TRP A 65 -1.64 16.85 3.87
N GLU A 66 -1.34 18.15 3.80
CA GLU A 66 -2.09 19.10 2.97
C GLU A 66 -1.91 18.82 1.48
N SER A 67 -0.81 18.18 1.09
CA SER A 67 -0.56 17.77 -0.30
C SER A 67 -1.31 16.48 -0.68
N PHE A 68 -1.57 15.60 0.30
CA PHE A 68 -2.27 14.34 0.08
C PHE A 68 -3.79 14.44 0.20
N THR A 69 -4.28 15.43 0.97
CA THR A 69 -5.71 15.69 1.17
C THR A 69 -6.08 17.10 0.69
N PRO A 70 -5.88 17.40 -0.59
CA PRO A 70 -6.19 18.72 -1.11
C PRO A 70 -7.71 18.98 -1.02
N PRO A 71 -8.13 20.25 -0.80
CA PRO A 71 -9.54 20.61 -0.72
C PRO A 71 -10.31 20.37 -2.01
N GLN A 72 -9.60 20.24 -3.14
CA GLN A 72 -10.16 19.73 -4.39
C GLN A 72 -9.48 18.40 -4.75
N PRO A 73 -10.25 17.35 -5.08
CA PRO A 73 -9.69 16.05 -5.41
C PRO A 73 -8.83 16.15 -6.68
N ILE A 74 -7.54 15.88 -6.54
CA ILE A 74 -6.66 15.69 -7.69
C ILE A 74 -6.90 14.27 -8.19
N PRO A 75 -7.08 14.03 -9.50
CA PRO A 75 -7.44 12.70 -10.04
C PRO A 75 -6.52 11.54 -9.62
N SER A 76 -5.29 11.83 -9.19
CA SER A 76 -4.28 10.86 -8.75
C SER A 76 -3.99 10.85 -7.25
N SER A 77 -4.50 11.80 -6.45
CA SER A 77 -4.17 11.91 -5.02
C SER A 77 -5.10 11.04 -4.18
N ARG A 78 -4.83 9.74 -4.09
CA ARG A 78 -5.31 8.94 -2.96
C ARG A 78 -4.19 8.93 -1.93
N GLY A 79 -4.26 9.87 -0.98
CA GLY A 79 -3.35 9.86 0.16
C GLY A 79 -3.51 8.57 0.94
N PHE A 80 -2.42 7.83 1.11
CA PHE A 80 -2.34 6.81 2.15
C PHE A 80 -1.77 7.48 3.40
N THR A 81 -2.02 6.91 4.58
CA THR A 81 -1.61 7.56 5.83
C THR A 81 -0.20 7.11 6.23
N PRO A 82 0.86 7.96 6.06
CA PRO A 82 2.19 7.72 6.58
C PRO A 82 2.20 7.19 8.02
N GLY A 83 3.04 6.19 8.26
CA GLY A 83 3.34 5.67 9.60
C GLY A 83 2.36 4.68 10.23
N ARG A 84 1.14 4.47 9.70
CA ARG A 84 0.17 3.53 10.32
C ARG A 84 0.05 2.16 9.65
N GLU A 85 0.41 2.01 8.37
CA GLU A 85 -0.06 0.88 7.56
C GLU A 85 1.01 -0.04 6.92
N SER A 86 2.31 0.20 7.11
CA SER A 86 3.31 -0.64 6.41
C SER A 86 3.50 -2.05 6.99
N ALA A 87 2.99 -2.32 8.20
CA ALA A 87 3.21 -3.58 8.93
C ALA A 87 2.06 -4.60 8.83
N GLY A 88 1.15 -4.47 7.86
CA GLY A 88 0.08 -5.45 7.63
C GLY A 88 0.53 -6.70 6.86
N THR A 89 -0.25 -7.78 6.96
CA THR A 89 -0.06 -9.12 6.32
C THR A 89 0.23 -9.11 4.80
N ALA A 90 0.01 -7.98 4.12
CA ALA A 90 0.26 -7.81 2.69
C ALA A 90 1.74 -7.49 2.34
N TYR A 91 2.53 -6.97 3.30
CA TYR A 91 3.95 -6.65 3.08
C TYR A 91 4.79 -7.88 2.71
N PRO A 92 4.72 -9.01 3.45
CA PRO A 92 5.49 -10.22 3.12
C PRO A 92 5.07 -10.80 1.76
N SER A 93 3.78 -10.72 1.42
CA SER A 93 3.25 -11.27 0.16
C SER A 93 3.79 -10.54 -1.06
N THR A 94 4.11 -9.25 -0.94
CA THR A 94 4.55 -8.42 -2.06
C THR A 94 6.03 -8.67 -2.38
N ASN A 95 6.87 -8.77 -1.35
CA ASN A 95 8.29 -9.13 -1.50
C ASN A 95 8.46 -10.56 -1.99
N PHE A 96 7.67 -11.51 -1.47
CA PHE A 96 7.64 -12.88 -1.98
C PHE A 96 7.29 -12.93 -3.47
N LEU A 97 6.30 -12.15 -3.91
CA LEU A 97 5.92 -12.08 -5.32
C LEU A 97 7.05 -11.48 -6.18
N SER A 98 7.71 -10.41 -5.71
CA SER A 98 8.87 -9.82 -6.40
C SER A 98 9.97 -10.87 -6.61
N TRP A 99 10.34 -11.57 -5.53
CA TRP A 99 11.32 -12.65 -5.57
C TRP A 99 10.91 -13.77 -6.54
N LYS A 100 9.64 -14.21 -6.49
CA LYS A 100 9.15 -15.27 -7.35
C LYS A 100 9.15 -14.87 -8.83
N ILE A 101 8.77 -13.62 -9.16
CA ILE A 101 8.83 -13.10 -10.53
C ILE A 101 10.28 -13.06 -11.04
N GLN A 102 11.21 -12.59 -10.21
CA GLN A 102 12.63 -12.60 -10.55
C GLN A 102 13.16 -14.02 -10.78
N LEU A 103 12.75 -14.99 -9.96
CA LEU A 103 13.15 -16.39 -10.09
C LEU A 103 12.62 -17.05 -11.37
N GLU A 104 11.34 -16.85 -11.67
CA GLU A 104 10.66 -17.54 -12.79
C GLU A 104 10.89 -16.86 -14.14
N LEU A 105 10.96 -15.53 -14.16
CA LEU A 105 10.99 -14.73 -15.39
C LEU A 105 12.30 -13.95 -15.59
N GLY A 106 13.20 -13.93 -14.61
CA GLY A 106 14.47 -13.21 -14.70
C GLY A 106 14.34 -11.68 -14.69
N VAL A 107 13.14 -11.14 -14.49
CA VAL A 107 12.87 -9.70 -14.51
C VAL A 107 12.57 -9.16 -13.11
N PRO A 108 13.18 -8.04 -12.70
CA PRO A 108 12.95 -7.50 -11.37
C PRO A 108 11.65 -6.71 -11.34
N LEU A 109 10.81 -6.99 -10.34
CA LEU A 109 9.72 -6.11 -9.97
C LEU A 109 10.27 -5.06 -9.00
N ARG A 110 10.19 -3.77 -9.34
CA ARG A 110 10.85 -2.67 -8.59
C ARG A 110 10.18 -2.29 -7.26
N VAL A 111 9.57 -3.25 -6.57
CA VAL A 111 8.87 -3.03 -5.31
C VAL A 111 9.83 -3.00 -4.11
N GLU A 112 11.06 -3.50 -4.29
CA GLU A 112 12.12 -3.49 -3.27
C GLU A 112 12.55 -2.07 -2.86
N LEU A 113 12.47 -1.08 -3.76
CA LEU A 113 12.73 0.33 -3.42
C LEU A 113 11.70 0.87 -2.42
N ALA A 114 10.44 0.54 -2.65
CA ALA A 114 9.34 0.88 -1.75
C ALA A 114 9.51 0.18 -0.38
N ASP A 115 10.11 -1.02 -0.39
CA ASP A 115 10.48 -1.78 0.80
C ASP A 115 11.52 -1.08 1.65
N ASP A 116 12.60 -0.62 1.03
CA ASP A 116 13.70 0.06 1.69
C ASP A 116 13.25 1.34 2.41
N VAL A 117 12.33 2.11 1.80
CA VAL A 117 11.74 3.28 2.46
C VAL A 117 11.00 2.86 3.72
N ASN A 118 10.11 1.87 3.61
CA ASN A 118 9.26 1.45 4.73
C ASN A 118 10.05 0.83 5.88
N ARG A 119 11.15 0.11 5.60
CA ARG A 119 12.03 -0.45 6.64
C ARG A 119 12.72 0.62 7.49
N ARG A 120 12.97 1.81 6.93
CA ARG A 120 13.63 2.93 7.62
C ARG A 120 12.65 3.80 8.43
N MET A 121 11.34 3.64 8.19
CA MET A 121 10.32 4.49 8.84
C MET A 121 10.25 4.35 10.37
N PRO A 122 10.38 3.15 10.99
CA PRO A 122 10.41 3.04 12.44
C PRO A 122 11.52 3.89 13.09
N ASP A 123 12.74 3.80 12.57
CA ASP A 123 13.88 4.59 13.07
C ASP A 123 13.64 6.09 12.92
N TYR A 124 13.08 6.51 11.78
CA TYR A 124 12.70 7.89 11.55
C TYR A 124 11.66 8.39 12.56
N VAL A 125 10.61 7.62 12.82
CA VAL A 125 9.55 7.97 13.77
C VAL A 125 10.11 8.07 15.19
N VAL A 126 10.95 7.11 15.62
CA VAL A 126 11.61 7.14 16.93
C VAL A 126 12.46 8.40 17.05
N ARG A 127 13.30 8.71 16.06
CA ARG A 127 14.14 9.93 16.07
C ARG A 127 13.30 11.19 16.21
N ARG A 128 12.20 11.31 15.45
CA ARG A 128 11.29 12.47 15.52
C ARG A 128 10.60 12.59 16.87
N LEU A 129 10.28 11.48 17.51
CA LEU A 129 9.71 11.45 18.85
C LEU A 129 10.71 11.96 19.90
N VAL A 130 11.95 11.50 19.85
CA VAL A 130 13.03 11.99 20.73
C VAL A 130 13.23 13.50 20.56
N GLU A 131 13.39 13.97 19.32
CA GLU A 131 13.54 15.41 19.02
C GLU A 131 12.36 16.26 19.55
N ALA A 132 11.14 15.70 19.52
CA ALA A 132 9.95 16.40 20.01
C ALA A 132 9.90 16.44 21.54
N PHE A 133 10.34 15.39 22.23
CA PHE A 133 10.44 15.36 23.69
C PHE A 133 11.54 16.31 24.20
N ASP A 134 12.71 16.32 23.58
CA ASP A 134 13.81 17.23 23.91
C ASP A 134 13.37 18.70 23.80
N LYS A 135 12.65 19.05 22.72
CA LYS A 135 12.07 20.40 22.54
C LYS A 135 11.06 20.78 23.63
N ARG A 136 10.40 19.80 24.24
CA ARG A 136 9.41 20.01 25.31
C ARG A 136 9.98 19.86 26.71
N LEU A 137 11.29 19.62 26.85
CA LEU A 137 11.96 19.35 28.12
C LEU A 137 11.36 18.16 28.88
N ILE A 138 10.83 17.18 28.15
CA ILE A 138 10.28 15.95 28.72
C ILE A 138 11.40 14.90 28.66
N PRO A 139 11.91 14.39 29.80
CA PRO A 139 12.90 13.33 29.81
C PRO A 139 12.29 12.01 29.30
N LEU A 140 13.09 11.23 28.56
CA LEU A 140 12.78 9.87 28.12
C LEU A 140 13.09 8.83 29.19
#